data_AF-D7CMI8-F1
#
_entry.id   AF-D7CMI8-F1
#
_cell.length_a   1.000
_cell.length_b   1.000
_cell.length_c   1.000
_cell.angle_alpha   90.00
_cell.angle_beta   90.00
_cell.angle_gamma   90.00
#
_symmetry.space_group_name_H-M   'P 1'
#
loop_
_entity.id
_entity.type
_entity.pdbx_description
1 polymer ?
#
loop_
_entity_poly.entity_id
_entity_poly.type
_entity_poly.pdbx_seq_one_letter_code
_entity_poly.pdbx_strand_id
1 'polypeptide(L)'
;MYIRIVKVRDFRYMQVVHNYYVSGEYPRQQVISSLGRYDEDRYRQIQEILRDMQQLKRMQEVVNEIENPPIFPGIGSCRMFSLRPRSRKG
;
A
#
# COMPACT_ATOMS: atom_id res chain seq x y z
N MET A 1 6.26 -0.34 2.12
CA MET A 1 7.65 -0.23 1.62
C MET A 1 7.59 0.11 0.14
N TYR A 2 8.51 0.92 -0.35
CA TYR A 2 8.60 1.28 -1.77
C TYR A 2 10.05 1.55 -2.16
N ILE A 3 10.33 1.53 -3.47
CA ILE A 3 11.65 1.91 -3.99
C ILE A 3 11.67 3.41 -4.23
N ARG A 4 12.67 4.08 -3.68
CA ARG A 4 13.01 5.47 -3.96
C ARG A 4 14.22 5.53 -4.88
N ILE A 5 14.17 6.37 -5.91
CA ILE A 5 15.32 6.70 -6.74
C ILE A 5 15.91 8.01 -6.22
N VAL A 6 17.21 8.00 -5.91
CA VAL A 6 17.94 9.18 -5.41
C VAL A 6 19.06 9.50 -6.39
N LYS A 7 19.18 10.78 -6.78
CA LYS A 7 20.29 11.26 -7.58
C LYS A 7 21.42 11.73 -6.67
N VAL A 8 22.61 11.17 -6.83
CA VAL A 8 23.83 11.54 -6.11
C VAL A 8 24.88 11.89 -7.15
N ARG A 9 25.23 13.19 -7.24
CA ARG A 9 26.04 13.74 -8.34
C ARG A 9 25.42 13.37 -9.70
N ASP A 10 26.15 12.64 -10.54
CA ASP A 10 25.72 12.22 -11.88
C ASP A 10 25.04 10.85 -11.90
N PHE A 11 25.05 10.12 -10.77
CA PHE A 11 24.52 8.76 -10.69
C PHE A 11 23.15 8.73 -10.00
N ARG A 12 22.30 7.82 -10.48
CA ARG A 12 21.03 7.49 -9.84
C ARG A 12 21.20 6.19 -9.05
N TYR A 13 20.63 6.13 -7.85
CA TYR A 13 20.68 4.98 -6.96
C TYR A 13 19.28 4.60 -6.50
N MET A 14 19.08 3.31 -6.23
CA MET A 14 17.83 2.76 -5.74
C MET A 14 17.94 2.44 -4.25
N GLN A 15 16.89 2.75 -3.50
CA GLN A 15 16.80 2.50 -2.07
C GLN A 15 15.42 1.96 -1.71
N VAL A 16 15.37 0.96 -0.83
CA VAL A 16 14.11 0.49 -0.24
C VAL A 16 13.82 1.34 0.98
N VAL A 17 12.65 1.98 0.98
CA VAL A 17 12.20 2.88 2.03
C VAL A 17 10.92 2.34 2.66
N HIS A 18 10.83 2.46 3.98
CA HIS A 18 9.63 2.18 4.74
C HIS A 18 9.14 3.46 5.42
N ASN A 19 7.86 3.75 5.25
CA ASN A 19 7.20 4.82 5.97
C ASN A 19 6.59 4.21 7.23
N TYR A 20 6.91 4.79 8.38
CA TYR A 20 6.30 4.44 9.65
C TYR A 20 5.73 5.69 10.30
N TYR A 21 4.68 5.49 11.09
CA TYR A 21 4.03 6.55 11.85
C TYR A 21 4.42 6.40 13.31
N VAL A 22 4.90 7.50 13.89
CA VAL A 22 5.00 7.64 15.34
C VAL A 22 3.73 8.37 15.77
N SER A 23 3.05 7.87 16.79
CA SER A 23 1.70 8.34 17.18
C SER A 23 1.63 9.87 17.27
N GLY A 24 0.68 10.47 16.54
CA GLY A 24 0.46 11.92 16.51
C GLY A 24 1.42 12.73 15.65
N GLU A 25 2.39 12.11 14.98
CA GLU A 25 3.39 12.80 14.17
C GLU A 25 3.24 12.55 12.65
N TYR A 26 3.91 13.40 11.87
CA TYR A 26 4.05 13.25 10.42
C TYR A 26 4.75 11.93 10.05
N PRO A 27 4.41 11.34 8.87
CA PRO A 27 5.03 10.11 8.41
C PRO A 27 6.56 10.26 8.32
N ARG A 28 7.28 9.42 9.07
CA ARG A 28 8.75 9.36 9.01
C ARG A 28 9.18 8.30 8.02
N GLN A 29 10.30 8.55 7.34
CA GLN A 29 10.88 7.63 6.36
C GLN A 29 12.14 6.98 6.94
N GLN A 30 12.23 5.66 6.85
CA GLN A 30 13.44 4.91 7.15
C GLN A 30 13.94 4.23 5.88
N VAL A 31 15.22 4.45 5.55
CA VAL A 31 15.90 3.68 4.51
C VAL A 31 16.28 2.33 5.11
N ILE A 32 15.75 1.25 4.55
CA ILE A 32 16.02 -0.12 5.01
C ILE A 32 17.29 -0.65 4.35
N SER A 33 17.41 -0.45 3.04
CA SER A 33 18.56 -0.95 2.28
C SER A 33 18.78 -0.17 0.99
N SER A 34 20.02 -0.14 0.50
CA SER A 34 20.35 0.36 -0.82
C SER A 34 20.47 -0.79 -1.81
N LEU A 35 19.80 -0.67 -2.96
CA LEU A 35 19.79 -1.65 -4.04
C LEU A 35 20.87 -1.36 -5.10
N GLY A 36 21.77 -0.41 -4.82
CA GLY A 36 22.84 0.00 -5.74
C GLY A 36 22.39 1.01 -6.79
N ARG A 37 23.12 1.07 -7.91
CA ARG A 37 22.84 2.01 -9.01
C ARG A 37 21.50 1.71 -9.66
N TYR A 38 20.83 2.76 -10.12
CA TYR A 38 19.60 2.65 -10.90
C TYR A 38 19.89 1.96 -12.22
N ASP A 39 19.07 0.95 -12.48
CA ASP A 39 19.00 0.19 -13.70
C ASP A 39 17.51 -0.06 -13.97
N GLU A 40 17.04 0.24 -15.18
CA GLU A 40 15.61 0.27 -15.47
C GLU A 40 15.00 -1.14 -15.46
N ASP A 41 15.73 -2.13 -15.98
CA ASP A 41 15.28 -3.52 -16.03
C ASP A 41 15.19 -4.11 -14.62
N ARG A 42 16.22 -3.92 -13.80
CA ARG A 42 16.18 -4.29 -12.37
C ARG A 42 15.08 -3.55 -11.62
N TYR A 43 14.87 -2.27 -11.89
CA TYR A 43 13.81 -1.51 -11.23
C TYR A 43 12.43 -2.10 -11.51
N ARG A 44 12.12 -2.43 -12.78
CA ARG A 44 10.85 -3.07 -13.15
C ARG A 44 10.67 -4.43 -12.48
N GLN A 45 11.70 -5.28 -12.53
CA GLN A 45 11.66 -6.60 -11.88
C GLN A 45 11.37 -6.48 -10.38
N ILE A 46 12.05 -5.57 -9.67
CA ILE A 46 11.82 -5.41 -8.23
C ILE A 46 10.43 -4.82 -7.96
N GLN A 47 9.91 -3.93 -8.82
CA GLN A 47 8.54 -3.44 -8.69
C GLN A 47 7.50 -4.55 -8.84
N GLU A 48 7.69 -5.46 -9.80
CA GLU A 48 6.81 -6.63 -9.99
C GLU A 48 6.84 -7.53 -8.75
N ILE A 49 8.03 -7.90 -8.28
CA ILE A 49 8.20 -8.70 -7.05
C ILE A 49 7.51 -8.05 -5.86
N LEU A 50 7.69 -6.73 -5.65
CA LEU A 50 7.05 -6.01 -4.55
C LEU A 50 5.52 -6.00 -4.66
N ARG A 51 5.00 -5.92 -5.89
CA ARG A 51 3.55 -5.97 -6.15
C ARG A 51 2.99 -7.35 -5.84
N ASP A 52 3.67 -8.41 -6.27
CA ASP A 52 3.27 -9.78 -6.04
C ASP A 52 3.32 -10.13 -4.55
N MET A 53 4.36 -9.70 -3.84
CA MET A 53 4.44 -9.86 -2.38
C MET A 53 3.31 -9.14 -1.64
N GLN A 54 2.90 -7.95 -2.09
CA GLN A 54 1.72 -7.27 -1.52
C GLN A 54 0.43 -8.05 -1.77
N GLN A 55 0.27 -8.64 -2.96
CA GLN A 55 -0.88 -9.48 -3.26
C GLN A 55 -0.91 -10.73 -2.39
N LEU A 56 0.23 -11.40 -2.20
CA LEU A 56 0.35 -12.57 -1.33
C LEU A 56 0.03 -12.22 0.13
N LYS A 57 0.57 -11.11 0.64
CA LYS A 57 0.28 -10.66 2.01
C LYS A 57 -1.21 -10.37 2.19
N ARG A 58 -1.84 -9.69 1.22
CA ARG A 58 -3.28 -9.43 1.22
C ARG A 58 -4.10 -10.71 1.13
N MET A 59 -3.66 -11.67 0.32
CA MET A 59 -4.33 -12.97 0.21
C MET A 59 -4.28 -13.71 1.54
N GLN A 60 -3.17 -13.63 2.26
CA GLN A 60 -3.03 -14.21 3.59
C GLN A 60 -3.89 -13.48 4.64
N GLU A 61 -4.00 -12.15 4.58
CA GLU A 61 -4.94 -11.37 5.39
C GLU A 61 -6.39 -11.78 5.11
N VAL A 62 -6.77 -11.97 3.85
CA VAL A 62 -8.12 -12.41 3.46
C VAL A 62 -8.41 -13.83 3.92
N VAL A 63 -7.46 -14.77 3.79
CA VAL A 63 -7.61 -16.13 4.33
C VAL A 63 -7.78 -16.09 5.85
N ASN A 64 -6.99 -15.28 6.55
CA ASN A 64 -7.12 -15.09 7.99
C ASN A 64 -8.48 -14.48 8.38
N GLU A 65 -9.02 -13.53 7.60
CA GLU A 65 -10.36 -12.97 7.80
C GLU A 65 -11.47 -14.00 7.51
N ILE A 66 -11.27 -14.93 6.57
CA ILE A 66 -12.22 -16.01 6.28
C ILE A 66 -12.20 -17.06 7.40
N GLU A 67 -11.01 -17.45 7.85
CA GLU A 67 -10.82 -18.47 8.91
C GLU A 67 -11.18 -17.93 10.30
N ASN A 68 -10.89 -16.65 10.54
CA ASN A 68 -11.19 -15.94 11.77
C ASN A 68 -12.01 -14.69 11.43
N PRO A 69 -13.31 -14.87 11.12
CA PRO A 69 -14.18 -13.75 10.81
C PRO A 69 -14.14 -12.76 11.97
N PRO A 70 -13.84 -11.47 11.71
CA PRO A 70 -13.84 -10.49 12.78
C PRO A 70 -15.20 -10.51 13.46
N ILE A 71 -15.21 -10.77 14.76
CA ILE A 71 -16.40 -10.59 15.59
C ILE A 71 -16.63 -9.08 15.60
N PHE A 72 -17.43 -8.58 14.66
CA PHE A 72 -17.89 -7.20 14.68
C PHE A 72 -18.73 -7.02 15.94
N PRO A 73 -18.29 -6.21 16.94
CA PRO A 73 -19.24 -5.73 17.92
C PRO A 73 -20.19 -4.83 17.16
N GLY A 74 -21.41 -5.31 16.91
CA GLY A 74 -22.41 -4.56 16.17
C GLY A 74 -22.63 -3.18 16.78
N ILE A 75 -22.63 -2.14 15.95
CA ILE A 75 -23.67 -1.09 15.81
C ILE A 75 -23.10 -0.05 14.85
N GLY A 76 -23.65 -0.04 13.64
CA GLY A 76 -23.39 0.97 12.63
C GLY A 76 -24.21 0.61 11.41
N SER A 77 -25.47 1.02 11.43
CA SER A 77 -26.46 0.92 10.34
C SER A 77 -25.79 0.68 8.98
N CYS A 78 -26.08 -0.47 8.37
CA CYS A 78 -25.90 -0.64 6.93
C CYS A 78 -26.61 0.55 6.27
N ARG A 79 -25.85 1.57 5.85
CA ARG A 79 -26.36 2.59 4.94
C ARG A 79 -26.67 1.84 3.66
N MET A 80 -27.91 1.35 3.56
CA MET A 80 -28.55 1.09 2.29
C MET A 80 -28.32 2.34 1.46
N PHE A 81 -27.45 2.27 0.46
CA PHE A 81 -27.44 3.23 -0.62
C PHE A 81 -28.78 3.09 -1.33
N SER A 82 -29.81 3.77 -0.82
CA SER A 82 -31.05 3.96 -1.56
C SER A 82 -30.69 4.86 -2.74
N LEU A 83 -30.49 4.26 -3.90
CA LEU A 83 -30.56 4.96 -5.18
C LEU A 83 -31.98 5.55 -5.26
N ARG A 84 -32.17 6.78 -4.80
CA ARG A 84 -33.43 7.51 -5.01
C ARG A 84 -33.58 7.75 -6.51
N PRO A 85 -34.68 7.34 -7.14
CA PRO A 85 -34.97 7.72 -8.51
C PRO A 85 -35.16 9.23 -8.56
N ARG A 86 -34.45 9.88 -9.48
CA ARG A 86 -34.57 11.32 -9.76
C ARG A 86 -35.90 11.56 -10.47
N SER A 87 -36.97 11.87 -9.72
CA SER A 87 -38.18 12.44 -10.32
C SER A 87 -37.89 13.89 -10.73
N ARG A 88 -37.74 14.11 -12.04
CA ARG A 88 -37.70 15.44 -12.65
C ARG A 88 -39.15 15.83 -12.99
N LYS A 89 -39.71 16.81 -12.28
CA LYS A 89 -40.87 17.59 -12.73
C LYS A 89 -40.36 18.98 -13.08
N GLY A 90 -40.78 19.46 -14.25
CA GLY A 90 -40.47 20.75 -14.85
C GLY A 90 -40.94 20.68 -16.28
#